data_AF-A0A3D3RFK3-F1
#
_entry.id   AF-A0A3D3RFK3-F1
#
_cell.length_a   1.000
_cell.length_b   1.000
_cell.length_c   1.000
_cell.angle_alpha   90.00
_cell.angle_beta   90.00
_cell.angle_gamma   90.00
#
_symmetry.space_group_name_H-M   'P 1'
#
loop_
_entity.id
_entity.type
_entity.pdbx_description
1 polymer ?
#
loop_
_entity_poly.entity_id
_entity_poly.type
_entity_poly.pdbx_seq_one_letter_code
_entity_poly.pdbx_strand_id
1 'polypeptide(L)'
;MSRSNPLHWSFSIGTWFLTQVRVSIFLPVLLLVFWSHYSLGLGVTLFGILFISVFLHEMGHVVACRLTGGEADQIVLWPLGGLVPCSPERTFSARLLTVLGGPAVNLLLCGITVPAVIWSGHLSDSLNPIKLPTVDLSNQLGQAILLLVFNLNWLLLLVNLIPVLPLDGGKILQILLSRRFDETVVHRILLSVSFWIGGIGMVVGLSTHSAWVVFFSALLLMLNLIEFTSAQREDSYDDSIFGYDFSQGYTSLERSSSQLVEKQAGFFQKWREKRKLQKKMREREKNRDAEKQLDLLLHKVHEFGLESLTPKERQQLNQVSARYRKSDSET
;
A
#
# COMPACT_ATOMS: atom_id res chain seq x y z
N MET A 1 9.52 -3.93 6.23
CA MET A 1 8.27 -3.21 6.57
C MET A 1 8.43 -2.49 7.90
N SER A 2 8.67 -1.18 7.86
CA SER A 2 8.82 -0.36 9.07
C SER A 2 7.50 -0.24 9.83
N ARG A 3 7.53 -0.48 11.16
CA ARG A 3 6.39 -0.32 12.09
C ARG A 3 5.92 1.13 12.29
N SER A 4 6.43 2.09 11.52
CA SER A 4 6.22 3.53 11.74
C SER A 4 5.03 4.14 11.03
N ASN A 5 4.32 3.41 10.14
CA ASN A 5 3.14 3.93 9.47
C ASN A 5 1.86 3.55 10.27
N PRO A 6 1.10 4.53 10.80
CA PRO A 6 -0.12 4.26 11.57
C PRO A 6 -1.21 3.55 10.74
N LEU A 7 -1.09 3.59 9.40
CA LEU A 7 -1.97 2.89 8.47
C LEU A 7 -1.81 1.35 8.50
N HIS A 8 -0.70 0.83 9.04
CA HIS A 8 -0.46 -0.62 9.17
C HIS A 8 -0.88 -1.19 10.52
N TRP A 9 -1.50 -0.40 11.41
CA TRP A 9 -2.09 -0.89 12.65
C TRP A 9 -3.26 -1.83 12.35
N SER A 10 -2.91 -3.10 12.23
CA SER A 10 -3.79 -4.18 11.88
C SER A 10 -3.48 -5.39 12.74
N PHE A 11 -4.51 -6.14 13.10
CA PHE A 11 -4.38 -7.40 13.81
C PHE A 11 -4.72 -8.56 12.86
N SER A 12 -4.03 -9.69 13.03
CA SER A 12 -4.32 -10.88 12.23
C SER A 12 -5.56 -11.57 12.76
N ILE A 13 -6.50 -11.89 11.88
CA ILE A 13 -7.72 -12.65 12.21
C ILE A 13 -7.53 -14.14 11.92
N GLY A 14 -6.68 -14.49 10.95
CA GLY A 14 -6.34 -15.87 10.64
C GLY A 14 -5.71 -16.02 9.25
N THR A 15 -5.45 -17.26 8.86
CA THR A 15 -4.94 -17.60 7.53
C THR A 15 -6.02 -18.32 6.76
N TRP A 16 -6.46 -17.74 5.65
CA TRP A 16 -7.51 -18.28 4.78
C TRP A 16 -6.91 -18.47 3.39
N PHE A 17 -7.06 -19.66 2.81
CA PHE A 17 -6.54 -19.97 1.48
C PHE A 17 -5.03 -19.65 1.32
N LEU A 18 -4.21 -19.99 2.32
CA LEU A 18 -2.77 -19.66 2.41
C LEU A 18 -2.45 -18.15 2.45
N THR A 19 -3.45 -17.29 2.62
CA THR A 19 -3.29 -15.84 2.70
C THR A 19 -3.56 -15.37 4.14
N GLN A 20 -2.67 -14.56 4.70
CA GLN A 20 -2.86 -14.00 6.04
C GLN A 20 -3.84 -12.83 5.98
N VAL A 21 -5.00 -12.99 6.61
CA VAL A 21 -6.03 -11.94 6.70
C VAL A 21 -5.77 -11.09 7.93
N ARG A 22 -5.62 -9.80 7.70
CA ARG A 22 -5.49 -8.77 8.74
C ARG A 22 -6.61 -7.77 8.62
N VAL A 23 -7.03 -7.21 9.75
CA VAL A 23 -8.04 -6.16 9.82
C VAL A 23 -7.44 -4.92 10.46
N SER A 24 -7.68 -3.79 9.81
CA SER A 24 -7.29 -2.48 10.32
C SER A 24 -8.06 -2.11 11.58
N ILE A 25 -7.38 -1.47 12.53
CA ILE A 25 -7.99 -0.99 13.79
C ILE A 25 -9.06 0.09 13.55
N PHE A 26 -9.09 0.69 12.36
CA PHE A 26 -10.06 1.70 11.97
C PHE A 26 -11.39 1.11 11.48
N LEU A 27 -11.45 -0.19 11.22
CA LEU A 27 -12.65 -0.84 10.69
C LEU A 27 -13.88 -0.75 11.65
N PRO A 28 -13.73 -0.81 12.98
CA PRO A 28 -14.83 -0.53 13.93
C PRO A 28 -15.41 0.89 13.85
N VAL A 29 -14.67 1.88 13.34
CA VAL A 29 -15.19 3.25 13.16
C VAL A 29 -16.34 3.24 12.15
N LEU A 30 -16.27 2.40 11.12
CA LEU A 30 -17.32 2.24 10.12
C LEU A 30 -18.63 1.71 10.74
N LEU A 31 -18.53 0.80 11.70
CA LEU A 31 -19.68 0.30 12.45
C LEU A 31 -20.34 1.43 13.27
N LEU A 32 -19.54 2.30 13.90
CA LEU A 32 -20.05 3.46 14.63
C LEU A 32 -20.76 4.46 13.71
N VAL A 33 -20.23 4.69 12.50
CA VAL A 33 -20.89 5.53 11.49
C VAL A 33 -22.23 4.93 11.10
N PHE A 34 -22.31 3.63 10.80
CA PHE A 34 -23.59 2.99 10.48
C PHE A 34 -24.58 3.04 11.62
N TRP A 35 -24.15 2.85 12.86
CA TRP A 35 -25.03 2.99 14.02
C TRP A 35 -25.50 4.45 14.20
N SER A 36 -24.66 5.44 13.91
CA SER A 36 -25.10 6.85 14.00
C SER A 36 -26.20 7.21 12.99
N HIS A 37 -26.30 6.48 11.86
CA HIS A 37 -27.25 6.78 10.79
C HIS A 37 -28.42 5.79 10.69
N TYR A 38 -28.28 4.59 11.24
CA TYR A 38 -29.25 3.50 11.13
C TYR A 38 -29.50 2.84 12.50
N SER A 39 -30.59 2.08 12.63
CA SER A 39 -30.82 1.27 13.82
C SER A 39 -29.69 0.25 14.02
N LEU A 40 -29.44 -0.16 15.27
CA LEU A 40 -28.32 -1.07 15.58
C LEU A 40 -28.37 -2.38 14.77
N GLY A 41 -29.56 -2.96 14.58
CA GLY A 41 -29.74 -4.17 13.77
C GLY A 41 -29.40 -3.96 12.29
N LEU A 42 -29.86 -2.84 11.70
CA LEU A 42 -29.54 -2.48 10.33
C LEU A 42 -28.06 -2.15 10.15
N GLY A 43 -27.48 -1.37 11.06
CA GLY A 43 -26.08 -0.96 11.01
C GLY A 43 -25.12 -2.15 11.09
N VAL A 44 -25.39 -3.11 11.99
CA VAL A 44 -24.61 -4.37 12.08
C VAL A 44 -24.75 -5.20 10.81
N THR A 45 -25.96 -5.27 10.22
CA THR A 45 -26.21 -6.01 8.99
C THR A 45 -25.47 -5.39 7.80
N LEU A 46 -25.57 -4.07 7.61
CA LEU A 46 -24.85 -3.33 6.57
C LEU A 46 -23.33 -3.50 6.71
N PHE A 47 -22.81 -3.35 7.93
CA PHE A 47 -21.41 -3.56 8.23
C PHE A 47 -20.96 -4.98 7.87
N GLY A 48 -21.71 -6.00 8.28
CA GLY A 48 -21.40 -7.40 7.99
C GLY A 48 -21.39 -7.69 6.49
N ILE A 49 -22.40 -7.22 5.76
CA ILE A 49 -22.47 -7.37 4.29
C ILE A 49 -21.30 -6.65 3.62
N LEU A 50 -21.00 -5.42 4.02
CA LEU A 50 -19.88 -4.65 3.46
C LEU A 50 -18.54 -5.32 3.73
N PHE A 51 -18.31 -5.78 4.97
CA PHE A 51 -17.10 -6.49 5.35
C PHE A 51 -16.89 -7.76 4.52
N ILE A 52 -17.93 -8.59 4.41
CA ILE A 52 -17.87 -9.82 3.61
C ILE A 52 -17.67 -9.49 2.13
N SER A 53 -18.35 -8.47 1.60
CA SER A 53 -18.24 -8.08 0.18
C SER A 53 -16.83 -7.58 -0.15
N VAL A 54 -16.26 -6.70 0.68
CA VAL A 54 -14.87 -6.24 0.52
C VAL A 54 -13.89 -7.40 0.67
N PHE A 55 -14.10 -8.30 1.63
CA PHE A 55 -13.25 -9.49 1.76
C PHE A 55 -13.28 -10.37 0.51
N LEU A 56 -14.46 -10.68 -0.02
CA LEU A 56 -14.61 -11.46 -1.25
C LEU A 56 -14.02 -10.74 -2.46
N HIS A 57 -14.16 -9.42 -2.54
CA HIS A 57 -13.53 -8.59 -3.55
C HIS A 57 -11.99 -8.76 -3.55
N GLU A 58 -11.35 -8.63 -2.38
CA GLU A 58 -9.90 -8.82 -2.26
C GLU A 58 -9.47 -10.27 -2.55
N MET A 59 -10.29 -11.25 -2.15
CA MET A 59 -10.09 -12.65 -2.55
C MET A 59 -10.10 -12.80 -4.08
N GLY A 60 -10.96 -12.05 -4.78
CA GLY A 60 -10.99 -12.00 -6.24
C GLY A 60 -9.64 -11.60 -6.83
N HIS A 61 -8.99 -10.57 -6.29
CA HIS A 61 -7.63 -10.18 -6.70
C HIS A 61 -6.61 -11.27 -6.42
N VAL A 62 -6.63 -11.88 -5.24
CA VAL A 62 -5.69 -12.96 -4.87
C VAL A 62 -5.82 -14.16 -5.78
N VAL A 63 -7.05 -14.60 -6.04
CA VAL A 63 -7.31 -15.74 -6.92
C VAL A 63 -6.85 -15.42 -8.33
N ALA A 64 -7.18 -14.24 -8.86
CA ALA A 64 -6.72 -13.83 -10.18
C ALA A 64 -5.18 -13.73 -10.27
N CYS A 65 -4.53 -13.18 -9.24
CA CYS A 65 -3.08 -13.11 -9.11
C CYS A 65 -2.44 -14.51 -9.24
N ARG A 66 -2.92 -15.48 -8.45
CA ARG A 66 -2.40 -16.85 -8.45
C ARG A 66 -2.69 -17.61 -9.72
N LEU A 67 -3.86 -17.41 -10.33
CA LEU A 67 -4.20 -18.00 -11.62
C LEU A 67 -3.26 -17.53 -12.74
N THR A 68 -2.69 -16.34 -12.59
CA THR A 68 -1.69 -15.79 -13.51
C THR A 68 -0.25 -16.15 -13.13
N GLY A 69 -0.03 -17.01 -12.13
CA GLY A 69 1.29 -17.42 -11.67
C GLY A 69 1.98 -16.45 -10.70
N GLY A 70 1.26 -15.44 -10.19
CA GLY A 70 1.76 -14.50 -9.18
C GLY A 70 1.60 -15.00 -7.74
N GLU A 71 2.28 -14.32 -6.82
CA GLU A 71 2.24 -14.58 -5.38
C GLU A 71 1.41 -13.52 -4.64
N ALA A 72 0.66 -13.96 -3.63
CA ALA A 72 -0.22 -13.11 -2.82
C ALA A 72 -0.42 -13.73 -1.43
N ASP A 73 0.33 -13.21 -0.46
CA ASP A 73 0.51 -13.86 0.85
C ASP A 73 -0.25 -13.17 1.99
N GLN A 74 -0.70 -11.93 1.78
CA GLN A 74 -1.34 -11.14 2.82
C GLN A 74 -2.48 -10.29 2.24
N ILE A 75 -3.53 -10.12 3.05
CA ILE A 75 -4.60 -9.15 2.81
C ILE A 75 -4.80 -8.33 4.06
N VAL A 76 -4.86 -7.01 3.92
CA VAL A 76 -5.26 -6.12 5.00
C VAL A 76 -6.57 -5.45 4.64
N LEU A 77 -7.64 -5.77 5.34
CA LEU A 77 -8.94 -5.13 5.17
C LEU A 77 -8.91 -3.75 5.85
N TRP A 78 -9.20 -2.74 5.06
CA TRP A 78 -9.23 -1.33 5.40
C TRP A 78 -10.66 -0.77 5.26
N PRO A 79 -11.02 0.30 5.99
CA PRO A 79 -12.36 0.90 5.88
C PRO A 79 -12.74 1.36 4.47
N LEU A 80 -11.76 1.62 3.61
CA LEU A 80 -11.91 2.11 2.24
C LEU A 80 -11.65 1.05 1.17
N GLY A 81 -11.44 -0.23 1.55
CA GLY A 81 -11.06 -1.32 0.64
C GLY A 81 -10.00 -2.23 1.27
N GLY A 82 -9.37 -3.13 0.53
CA GLY A 82 -8.25 -3.94 1.02
C GLY A 82 -6.91 -3.63 0.37
N LEU A 83 -5.85 -3.98 1.09
CA LEU A 83 -4.47 -3.94 0.64
C LEU A 83 -4.02 -5.37 0.40
N VAL A 84 -3.79 -5.74 -0.85
CA VAL A 84 -3.20 -7.02 -1.21
C VAL A 84 -1.84 -6.72 -1.85
N PRO A 85 -0.72 -6.91 -1.16
CA PRO A 85 0.56 -7.03 -1.85
C PRO A 85 0.50 -8.29 -2.73
N CYS A 86 0.13 -8.11 -4.00
CA CYS A 86 0.17 -9.13 -5.03
C CYS A 86 1.20 -8.72 -6.07
N SER A 87 2.04 -9.68 -6.46
CA SER A 87 3.03 -9.54 -7.51
C SER A 87 2.61 -10.41 -8.70
N PRO A 88 1.75 -9.91 -9.60
CA PRO A 88 1.29 -10.69 -10.74
C PRO A 88 2.43 -10.89 -11.76
N GLU A 89 2.28 -11.88 -12.63
CA GLU A 89 3.23 -12.08 -13.72
C GLU A 89 3.33 -10.82 -14.61
N ARG A 90 4.51 -10.59 -15.19
CA ARG A 90 4.84 -9.33 -15.87
C ARG A 90 4.06 -9.08 -17.15
N THR A 91 3.28 -10.05 -17.62
CA THR A 91 2.48 -9.92 -18.85
C THR A 91 1.32 -8.94 -18.65
N PHE A 92 0.97 -8.21 -19.72
CA PHE A 92 -0.15 -7.28 -19.70
C PHE A 92 -1.46 -7.96 -19.28
N SER A 93 -1.74 -9.14 -19.84
CA SER A 93 -2.94 -9.91 -19.55
C SER A 93 -3.00 -10.35 -18.08
N ALA A 94 -1.87 -10.77 -17.49
CA ALA A 94 -1.82 -11.15 -16.09
C ALA A 94 -2.14 -9.97 -15.15
N ARG A 95 -1.55 -8.80 -15.41
CA ARG A 95 -1.83 -7.58 -14.63
C ARG A 95 -3.29 -7.17 -14.74
N LEU A 96 -3.84 -7.17 -15.96
CA LEU A 96 -5.23 -6.79 -16.20
C LEU A 96 -6.21 -7.77 -15.52
N LEU A 97 -5.98 -9.08 -15.66
CA LEU A 97 -6.79 -10.12 -15.01
C LEU A 97 -6.76 -9.98 -13.49
N THR A 98 -5.58 -9.74 -12.92
CA THR A 98 -5.41 -9.55 -11.47
C THR A 98 -6.23 -8.39 -10.95
N VAL A 99 -6.16 -7.23 -11.62
CA VAL A 99 -6.94 -6.04 -11.22
C VAL A 99 -8.43 -6.21 -11.49
N LEU A 100 -8.83 -6.97 -12.51
CA LEU A 100 -10.24 -7.26 -12.75
C LEU A 100 -10.84 -8.29 -11.78
N GLY A 101 -10.01 -9.04 -11.05
CA GLY A 101 -10.45 -10.08 -10.12
C GLY A 101 -11.45 -9.58 -9.07
N GLY A 102 -11.16 -8.45 -8.42
CA GLY A 102 -12.07 -7.85 -7.43
C GLY A 102 -13.39 -7.37 -8.03
N PRO A 103 -13.39 -6.48 -9.06
CA PRO A 103 -14.60 -6.06 -9.74
C PRO A 103 -15.44 -7.22 -10.28
N ALA A 104 -14.81 -8.29 -10.77
CA ALA A 104 -15.51 -9.49 -11.23
C ALA A 104 -16.29 -10.17 -10.10
N VAL A 105 -15.76 -10.20 -8.87
CA VAL A 105 -16.48 -10.74 -7.70
C VAL A 105 -17.69 -9.88 -7.35
N ASN A 106 -17.54 -8.56 -7.30
CA ASN A 106 -18.68 -7.67 -7.03
C ASN A 106 -19.76 -7.81 -8.10
N LEU A 107 -19.37 -7.90 -9.37
CA LEU A 107 -20.29 -8.13 -10.48
C LEU A 107 -21.01 -9.47 -10.37
N LEU A 108 -20.31 -10.54 -9.95
CA LEU A 108 -20.90 -11.85 -9.72
C LEU A 108 -21.91 -11.82 -8.56
N LEU A 109 -21.58 -11.14 -7.46
CA LEU A 109 -22.49 -10.97 -6.32
C LEU A 109 -23.75 -10.17 -6.73
N CYS A 110 -23.58 -9.12 -7.53
CA CYS A 110 -24.71 -8.43 -8.16
C CYS A 110 -25.54 -9.40 -9.02
N GLY A 111 -24.91 -10.15 -9.92
CA GLY A 111 -25.60 -11.09 -10.81
C GLY A 111 -26.41 -12.16 -10.07
N ILE A 112 -25.89 -12.69 -8.96
CA ILE A 112 -26.60 -13.68 -8.13
C ILE A 112 -27.80 -13.05 -7.40
N THR A 113 -27.70 -11.76 -7.02
CA THR A 113 -28.73 -11.09 -6.21
C THR A 113 -29.78 -10.37 -7.05
N VAL A 114 -29.51 -10.08 -8.34
CA VAL A 114 -30.45 -9.43 -9.28
C VAL A 114 -31.84 -10.07 -9.32
N PRO A 115 -32.01 -11.40 -9.37
CA PRO A 115 -33.36 -12.00 -9.41
C PRO A 115 -34.21 -11.61 -8.20
N ALA A 116 -33.61 -11.53 -7.01
CA ALA A 116 -34.30 -11.09 -5.79
C ALA A 116 -34.70 -9.61 -5.84
N VAL A 117 -33.93 -8.78 -6.54
CA VAL A 117 -34.26 -7.37 -6.80
C VAL A 117 -35.40 -7.23 -7.81
N ILE A 118 -35.40 -8.05 -8.85
CA ILE A 118 -36.50 -8.04 -9.84
C ILE A 118 -37.81 -8.44 -9.17
N TRP A 119 -37.79 -9.47 -8.31
CA TRP A 119 -38.97 -9.94 -7.60
C TRP A 119 -39.46 -8.99 -6.50
N SER A 120 -38.63 -8.07 -6.02
CA SER A 120 -39.07 -7.05 -5.05
C SER A 120 -39.86 -5.91 -5.68
N GLY A 121 -39.81 -5.76 -7.01
CA GLY A 121 -40.44 -4.63 -7.71
C GLY A 121 -39.71 -3.29 -7.52
N HIS A 122 -38.62 -3.24 -6.76
CA HIS A 122 -37.83 -2.02 -6.46
C HIS A 122 -36.60 -1.87 -7.37
N LEU A 123 -36.68 -2.33 -8.63
CA LEU A 123 -35.54 -2.33 -9.55
C LEU A 123 -35.04 -0.90 -9.85
N SER A 124 -35.95 0.06 -10.05
CA SER A 124 -35.60 1.46 -10.33
C SER A 124 -34.86 2.13 -9.16
N ASP A 125 -35.28 1.82 -7.93
CA ASP A 125 -34.70 2.41 -6.73
C ASP A 125 -33.34 1.76 -6.41
N SER A 126 -33.21 0.45 -6.63
CA SER A 126 -31.98 -0.30 -6.35
C SER A 126 -30.86 -0.04 -7.38
N LEU A 127 -31.20 0.46 -8.56
CA LEU A 127 -30.21 0.87 -9.56
C LEU A 127 -29.59 2.23 -9.24
N ASN A 128 -30.18 3.01 -8.33
CA ASN A 128 -29.64 4.29 -7.90
C ASN A 128 -28.59 4.07 -6.79
N PRO A 129 -27.28 4.22 -7.07
CA PRO A 129 -26.23 3.94 -6.10
C PRO A 129 -26.17 4.94 -4.94
N ILE A 130 -26.89 6.06 -5.06
CA ILE A 130 -26.84 7.19 -4.13
C ILE A 130 -27.83 7.01 -2.96
N LYS A 131 -28.89 6.23 -3.16
CA LYS A 131 -29.95 6.04 -2.16
C LYS A 131 -30.02 4.56 -1.78
N LEU A 132 -29.74 4.27 -0.51
CA LEU A 132 -30.06 2.95 0.05
C LEU A 132 -31.59 2.78 0.04
N PRO A 133 -32.10 1.65 -0.46
CA PRO A 133 -33.53 1.36 -0.39
C PRO A 133 -33.98 1.32 1.06
N THR A 134 -35.18 1.82 1.35
CA THR A 134 -35.80 1.66 2.67
C THR A 134 -36.22 0.21 2.82
N VAL A 135 -35.54 -0.53 3.69
CA VAL A 135 -35.76 -1.95 3.90
C VAL A 135 -36.23 -2.20 5.33
N ASP A 136 -37.38 -2.84 5.49
CA ASP A 136 -37.88 -3.32 6.78
C ASP A 136 -37.37 -4.74 7.06
N LEU A 137 -36.52 -4.86 8.09
CA LEU A 137 -35.97 -6.15 8.52
C LEU A 137 -37.00 -7.04 9.23
N SER A 138 -38.17 -6.53 9.61
CA SER A 138 -39.16 -7.26 10.40
C SER A 138 -39.95 -8.31 9.59
N ASN A 139 -40.27 -8.01 8.32
CA ASN A 139 -41.26 -8.79 7.57
C ASN A 139 -40.63 -9.79 6.58
N GLN A 140 -39.50 -9.43 5.96
CA GLN A 140 -38.89 -10.24 4.89
C GLN A 140 -37.35 -10.19 4.96
N LEU A 141 -36.77 -10.71 6.05
CA LEU A 141 -35.32 -10.71 6.29
C LEU A 141 -34.48 -11.21 5.10
N GLY A 142 -34.88 -12.31 4.45
CA GLY A 142 -34.12 -12.88 3.34
C GLY A 142 -34.04 -11.95 2.13
N GLN A 143 -35.19 -11.40 1.71
CA GLN A 143 -35.28 -10.48 0.59
C GLN A 143 -34.60 -9.14 0.91
N ALA A 144 -34.77 -8.66 2.14
CA ALA A 144 -34.08 -7.49 2.68
C ALA A 144 -32.56 -7.61 2.55
N ILE A 145 -31.97 -8.72 3.02
CA ILE A 145 -30.53 -8.94 2.96
C ILE A 145 -30.05 -9.01 1.51
N LEU A 146 -30.76 -9.72 0.61
CA LEU A 146 -30.37 -9.82 -0.80
C LEU A 146 -30.40 -8.46 -1.51
N LEU A 147 -31.39 -7.60 -1.20
CA LEU A 147 -31.44 -6.23 -1.70
C LEU A 147 -30.25 -5.40 -1.20
N LEU A 148 -29.91 -5.50 0.09
CA LEU A 148 -28.76 -4.79 0.65
C LEU A 148 -27.43 -5.28 0.06
N VAL A 149 -27.28 -6.59 -0.15
CA VAL A 149 -26.10 -7.19 -0.79
C VAL A 149 -25.96 -6.66 -2.22
N PHE A 150 -27.04 -6.65 -3.01
CA PHE A 150 -27.02 -6.10 -4.36
C PHE A 150 -26.59 -4.63 -4.36
N ASN A 151 -27.25 -3.78 -3.56
CA ASN A 151 -27.00 -2.34 -3.55
C ASN A 151 -25.56 -2.01 -3.09
N LEU A 152 -25.06 -2.70 -2.06
CA LEU A 152 -23.69 -2.49 -1.59
C LEU A 152 -22.66 -2.98 -2.61
N ASN A 153 -22.84 -4.14 -3.23
CA ASN A 153 -21.91 -4.64 -4.25
C ASN A 153 -21.96 -3.81 -5.54
N TRP A 154 -23.13 -3.29 -5.90
CA TRP A 154 -23.30 -2.37 -7.01
C TRP A 154 -22.56 -1.06 -6.76
N LEU A 155 -22.72 -0.49 -5.56
CA LEU A 155 -21.97 0.71 -5.16
C LEU A 155 -20.46 0.45 -5.15
N LEU A 156 -20.00 -0.65 -4.54
CA LEU A 156 -18.58 -1.03 -4.50
C LEU A 156 -18.01 -1.23 -5.90
N LEU A 157 -18.74 -1.89 -6.80
CA LEU A 157 -18.34 -2.08 -8.19
C LEU A 157 -18.15 -0.72 -8.90
N LEU A 158 -19.13 0.17 -8.79
CA LEU A 158 -19.08 1.49 -9.42
C LEU A 158 -17.94 2.33 -8.86
N VAL A 159 -17.78 2.36 -7.53
CA VAL A 159 -16.71 3.09 -6.87
C VAL A 159 -15.35 2.54 -7.27
N ASN A 160 -15.14 1.22 -7.21
CA ASN A 160 -13.84 0.64 -7.54
C ASN A 160 -13.49 0.76 -9.03
N LEU A 161 -14.46 0.93 -9.92
CA LEU A 161 -14.21 1.19 -11.35
C LEU A 161 -13.97 2.67 -11.69
N ILE A 162 -14.06 3.59 -10.73
CA ILE A 162 -13.68 4.98 -10.93
C ILE A 162 -12.18 5.03 -11.30
N PRO A 163 -11.78 5.75 -12.37
CA PRO A 163 -10.40 5.78 -12.85
C PRO A 163 -9.50 6.71 -12.01
N VAL A 164 -9.43 6.44 -10.71
CA VAL A 164 -8.66 7.19 -9.72
C VAL A 164 -7.81 6.24 -8.89
N LEU A 165 -6.53 6.54 -8.71
CA LEU A 165 -5.68 5.76 -7.79
C LEU A 165 -6.09 6.09 -6.34
N PRO A 166 -6.19 5.09 -5.44
CA PRO A 166 -5.73 3.70 -5.56
C PRO A 166 -6.82 2.69 -6.01
N LEU A 167 -7.97 3.14 -6.51
CA LEU A 167 -9.08 2.27 -6.92
C LEU A 167 -8.71 1.43 -8.15
N ASP A 168 -9.40 0.30 -8.35
CA ASP A 168 -9.08 -0.64 -9.43
C ASP A 168 -9.24 -0.04 -10.82
N GLY A 169 -10.20 0.85 -11.03
CA GLY A 169 -10.37 1.60 -12.27
C GLY A 169 -9.15 2.46 -12.59
N GLY A 170 -8.52 3.04 -11.56
CA GLY A 170 -7.26 3.77 -11.70
C GLY A 170 -6.12 2.85 -12.12
N LYS A 171 -6.01 1.66 -11.51
CA LYS A 171 -5.03 0.63 -11.88
C LYS A 171 -5.26 0.09 -13.29
N ILE A 172 -6.51 -0.13 -13.69
CA ILE A 172 -6.87 -0.54 -15.07
C ILE A 172 -6.42 0.55 -16.05
N LEU A 173 -6.74 1.82 -15.77
CA LEU A 173 -6.32 2.93 -16.61
C LEU A 173 -4.79 3.03 -16.69
N GLN A 174 -4.08 2.84 -15.58
CA GLN A 174 -2.62 2.78 -15.53
C GLN A 174 -2.08 1.69 -16.48
N ILE A 175 -2.55 0.45 -16.34
CA ILE A 175 -2.12 -0.69 -17.15
C ILE A 175 -2.39 -0.44 -18.65
N LEU A 176 -3.54 0.15 -18.98
CA LEU A 176 -3.91 0.47 -20.37
C LEU A 176 -3.00 1.56 -20.96
N LEU A 177 -2.70 2.62 -20.20
CA LEU A 177 -1.86 3.73 -20.65
C LEU A 177 -0.38 3.32 -20.76
N SER A 178 0.12 2.48 -19.85
CA SER A 178 1.51 1.95 -19.89
C SER A 178 1.78 1.05 -21.12
N ARG A 179 0.77 0.72 -21.92
CA ARG A 179 0.97 0.08 -23.23
C ARG A 179 1.52 1.04 -24.29
N ARG A 180 1.24 2.34 -24.16
CA ARG A 180 1.51 3.34 -25.20
C ARG A 180 2.39 4.49 -24.75
N PHE A 181 2.43 4.78 -23.45
CA PHE A 181 3.11 5.93 -22.88
C PHE A 181 4.11 5.52 -21.81
N ASP A 182 5.12 6.37 -21.61
CA ASP A 182 6.11 6.21 -20.54
C ASP A 182 5.48 6.51 -19.16
N GLU A 183 6.06 5.94 -18.10
CA GLU A 183 5.54 6.01 -16.72
C GLU A 183 5.28 7.45 -16.25
N THR A 184 6.14 8.40 -16.63
CA THR A 184 5.96 9.82 -16.26
C THR A 184 4.71 10.45 -16.89
N VAL A 185 4.38 10.05 -18.11
CA VAL A 185 3.18 10.52 -18.84
C VAL A 185 1.95 9.84 -18.28
N VAL A 186 2.00 8.52 -18.07
CA VAL A 186 0.92 7.73 -17.46
C VAL A 186 0.53 8.32 -16.11
N HIS A 187 1.52 8.53 -15.23
CA HIS A 187 1.28 9.07 -13.90
C HIS A 187 0.68 10.49 -13.94
N ARG A 188 1.17 11.36 -14.83
CA ARG A 188 0.59 12.71 -15.01
C ARG A 188 -0.88 12.65 -15.46
N ILE A 189 -1.21 11.74 -16.39
CA ILE A 189 -2.59 11.54 -16.85
C ILE A 189 -3.45 11.05 -15.69
N LEU A 190 -3.00 10.04 -14.93
CA LEU A 190 -3.74 9.50 -13.79
C LEU A 190 -4.01 10.56 -12.71
N LEU A 191 -3.00 11.36 -12.37
CA LEU A 191 -3.16 12.46 -11.43
C LEU A 191 -4.16 13.50 -11.94
N SER A 192 -4.10 13.86 -13.23
CA SER A 192 -5.01 14.84 -13.83
C SER A 192 -6.45 14.33 -13.85
N VAL A 193 -6.66 13.08 -14.25
CA VAL A 193 -7.98 12.44 -14.26
C VAL A 193 -8.57 12.41 -12.84
N SER A 194 -7.75 12.04 -11.85
CA SER A 194 -8.15 11.99 -10.45
C SER A 194 -8.51 13.36 -9.88
N PHE A 195 -7.74 14.39 -10.21
CA PHE A 195 -8.04 15.77 -9.83
C PHE A 195 -9.38 16.23 -10.42
N TRP A 196 -9.63 15.99 -11.71
CA TRP A 196 -10.89 16.38 -12.34
C TRP A 196 -12.09 15.62 -11.81
N ILE A 197 -11.97 14.30 -11.59
CA ILE A 197 -13.07 13.50 -11.02
C ILE A 197 -13.39 13.95 -9.60
N GLY A 198 -12.37 14.11 -8.75
CA GLY A 198 -12.57 14.62 -7.39
C GLY A 198 -13.13 16.05 -7.37
N GLY A 199 -12.64 16.92 -8.25
CA GLY A 199 -13.09 18.31 -8.36
C GLY A 199 -14.53 18.44 -8.85
N ILE A 200 -14.91 17.70 -9.90
CA ILE A 200 -16.29 17.66 -10.41
C ILE A 200 -17.21 17.07 -9.34
N GLY A 201 -16.81 15.96 -8.70
CA GLY A 201 -17.56 15.35 -7.60
C GLY A 201 -17.79 16.34 -6.45
N MET A 202 -16.78 17.13 -6.09
CA MET A 202 -16.89 18.18 -5.07
C MET A 202 -17.94 19.23 -5.44
N VAL A 203 -17.90 19.75 -6.68
CA VAL A 203 -18.89 20.73 -7.17
C VAL A 203 -20.29 20.13 -7.15
N VAL A 204 -20.47 18.93 -7.68
CA VAL A 204 -21.77 18.23 -7.69
C VAL A 204 -22.27 17.99 -6.27
N GLY A 205 -21.41 17.55 -5.36
CA GLY A 205 -21.76 17.32 -3.96
C GLY A 205 -22.24 18.59 -3.26
N LEU A 206 -21.56 19.72 -3.50
CA LEU A 206 -21.96 21.02 -2.96
C LEU A 206 -23.27 21.52 -3.58
N SER A 207 -23.43 21.40 -4.90
CA SER A 207 -24.65 21.83 -5.60
C SER A 207 -25.89 21.00 -5.23
N THR A 208 -25.69 19.73 -4.89
CA THR A 208 -26.78 18.83 -4.47
C THR A 208 -26.97 18.76 -2.96
N HIS A 209 -26.17 19.51 -2.19
CA HIS A 209 -26.11 19.44 -0.72
C HIS A 209 -25.91 18.01 -0.17
N SER A 210 -25.22 17.15 -0.93
CA SER A 210 -24.98 15.77 -0.56
C SER A 210 -23.67 15.64 0.22
N ALA A 211 -23.78 15.56 1.55
CA ALA A 211 -22.62 15.48 2.44
C ALA A 211 -21.70 14.28 2.13
N TRP A 212 -22.26 13.13 1.75
CA TRP A 212 -21.46 11.95 1.44
C TRP A 212 -20.65 12.11 0.15
N VAL A 213 -21.22 12.75 -0.89
CA VAL A 213 -20.51 13.00 -2.16
C VAL A 213 -19.38 13.99 -1.94
N VAL A 214 -19.61 15.04 -1.13
CA VAL A 214 -18.57 16.01 -0.74
C VAL A 214 -17.44 15.30 0.00
N PHE A 215 -17.77 14.48 1.00
CA PHE A 215 -16.78 13.73 1.77
C PHE A 215 -15.96 12.77 0.89
N PHE A 216 -16.62 11.98 0.06
CA PHE A 216 -15.94 11.04 -0.85
C PHE A 216 -15.06 11.79 -1.86
N SER A 217 -15.53 12.91 -2.40
CA SER A 217 -14.76 13.74 -3.33
C SER A 217 -13.55 14.40 -2.66
N ALA A 218 -13.70 14.87 -1.42
CA ALA A 218 -12.60 15.38 -0.60
C ALA A 218 -11.55 14.29 -0.34
N LEU A 219 -12.00 13.06 -0.05
CA LEU A 219 -11.13 11.91 0.12
C LEU A 219 -10.35 11.59 -1.16
N LEU A 220 -11.00 11.56 -2.33
CA LEU A 220 -10.32 11.34 -3.61
C LEU A 220 -9.26 12.41 -3.89
N LEU A 221 -9.57 13.68 -3.62
CA LEU A 221 -8.61 14.79 -3.78
C LEU A 221 -7.46 14.69 -2.78
N MET A 222 -7.73 14.27 -1.55
CA MET A 222 -6.70 14.02 -0.55
C MET A 222 -5.77 12.88 -0.98
N LEU A 223 -6.32 11.77 -1.47
CA LEU A 223 -5.55 10.64 -2.00
C LEU A 223 -4.70 11.07 -3.20
N ASN A 224 -5.26 11.89 -4.10
CA ASN A 224 -4.54 12.47 -5.22
C ASN A 224 -3.36 13.37 -4.77
N LEU A 225 -3.56 14.17 -3.72
CA LEU A 225 -2.50 15.01 -3.16
C LEU A 225 -1.39 14.16 -2.52
N ILE A 226 -1.76 13.11 -1.78
CA ILE A 226 -0.81 12.16 -1.20
C ILE A 226 0.02 11.51 -2.31
N GLU A 227 -0.61 11.05 -3.38
CA GLU A 227 0.07 10.43 -4.53
C GLU A 227 1.01 11.42 -5.21
N PHE A 228 0.55 12.67 -5.46
CA PHE A 228 1.38 13.73 -6.04
C PHE A 228 2.62 14.06 -5.19
N THR A 229 2.46 14.12 -3.86
CA THR A 229 3.60 14.37 -2.96
C THR A 229 4.56 13.18 -2.89
N SER A 230 4.04 11.96 -3.04
CA SER A 230 4.84 10.73 -3.07
C SER A 230 5.69 10.67 -4.34
N ALA A 231 5.13 11.09 -5.48
CA ALA A 231 5.85 11.14 -6.75
C ALA A 231 7.03 12.14 -6.77
N GLN A 232 6.99 13.20 -5.96
CA GLN A 232 8.09 14.17 -5.85
C GLN A 232 9.22 13.71 -4.92
N ARG A 233 8.97 12.73 -4.05
CA ARG A 233 9.99 12.13 -3.18
C ARG A 233 10.67 10.99 -3.93
N GLU A 234 11.66 11.34 -4.76
CA GLU A 234 12.45 10.43 -5.63
C GLU A 234 13.21 9.29 -4.86
N ASP A 235 13.10 9.19 -3.53
CA ASP A 235 13.85 8.25 -2.65
C ASP A 235 12.99 7.14 -2.00
N SER A 236 11.71 6.95 -2.33
CA SER A 236 10.88 5.92 -1.67
C SER A 236 9.82 5.28 -2.57
N TYR A 237 10.19 4.94 -3.82
CA TYR A 237 9.33 4.12 -4.70
C TYR A 237 9.04 2.71 -4.15
N ASP A 238 9.73 2.29 -3.09
CA ASP A 238 9.60 0.96 -2.47
C ASP A 238 8.41 0.84 -1.48
N ASP A 239 7.73 1.96 -1.16
CA ASP A 239 6.60 2.00 -0.21
C ASP A 239 5.41 2.74 -0.84
N SER A 240 4.79 2.17 -1.89
CA SER A 240 3.45 2.63 -2.27
C SER A 240 2.53 2.38 -1.07
N ILE A 241 1.86 3.43 -0.58
CA ILE A 241 1.01 3.38 0.63
C ILE A 241 -0.02 2.23 0.58
N PHE A 242 -0.39 1.83 -0.64
CA PHE A 242 -1.37 0.77 -0.89
C PHE A 242 -0.77 -0.60 -1.25
N GLY A 243 0.56 -0.78 -1.17
CA GLY A 243 1.22 -2.09 -1.26
C GLY A 243 1.21 -2.76 -2.64
N TYR A 244 0.76 -2.07 -3.68
CA TYR A 244 0.82 -2.56 -5.06
C TYR A 244 1.97 -1.87 -5.80
N ASP A 245 2.98 -2.63 -6.21
CA ASP A 245 4.11 -2.16 -7.01
C ASP A 245 4.01 -2.70 -8.45
N PHE A 246 3.29 -1.99 -9.31
CA PHE A 246 3.21 -2.30 -10.74
C PHE A 246 4.42 -1.79 -11.54
N SER A 247 5.34 -1.06 -10.91
CA SER A 247 6.47 -0.38 -11.57
C SER A 247 7.65 -1.33 -11.83
N GLN A 248 7.80 -2.43 -11.07
CA GLN A 248 8.94 -3.35 -11.21
C GLN A 248 9.05 -4.06 -12.57
N GLY A 249 7.96 -4.16 -13.31
CA GLY A 249 7.95 -4.86 -14.61
C GLY A 249 8.60 -4.06 -15.74
N TYR A 250 8.62 -2.73 -15.65
CA TYR A 250 9.17 -1.84 -16.67
C TYR A 250 10.61 -1.42 -16.35
N THR A 251 10.95 -1.29 -15.05
CA THR A 251 12.29 -0.90 -14.61
C THR A 251 13.37 -1.90 -15.02
N SER A 252 13.07 -3.18 -15.21
CA SER A 252 14.08 -4.16 -15.67
C SER A 252 14.43 -4.04 -17.16
N LEU A 253 13.51 -3.53 -18.00
CA LEU A 253 13.79 -3.26 -19.42
C LEU A 253 14.43 -1.88 -19.60
N GLU A 254 14.02 -0.89 -18.79
CA GLU A 254 14.74 0.39 -18.71
C GLU A 254 16.16 0.21 -18.19
N ARG A 255 16.45 -0.75 -17.31
CA ARG A 255 17.82 -1.00 -16.82
C ARG A 255 18.78 -1.48 -17.92
N SER A 256 18.28 -2.05 -19.02
CA SER A 256 19.11 -2.43 -20.17
C SER A 256 19.14 -1.38 -21.29
N SER A 257 18.12 -0.52 -21.42
CA SER A 257 18.05 0.52 -22.45
C SER A 257 18.50 1.91 -21.98
N SER A 258 18.50 2.21 -20.68
CA SER A 258 19.04 3.44 -20.12
C SER A 258 20.54 3.32 -19.83
N GLN A 259 21.32 3.14 -20.89
CA GLN A 259 22.72 3.55 -20.83
C GLN A 259 22.78 5.07 -20.60
N LEU A 260 23.18 5.45 -19.38
CA LEU A 260 23.90 6.68 -19.05
C LEU A 260 23.18 8.01 -19.34
N VAL A 261 22.16 8.34 -18.55
CA VAL A 261 21.93 9.74 -18.18
C VAL A 261 21.99 9.85 -16.65
N GLU A 262 23.22 9.85 -16.16
CA GLU A 262 23.53 10.17 -14.77
C GLU A 262 23.09 11.64 -14.55
N LYS A 263 21.92 11.84 -13.91
CA LYS A 263 21.46 13.16 -13.45
C LYS A 263 22.63 13.78 -12.69
N GLN A 264 23.23 14.83 -13.23
CA GLN A 264 24.44 15.44 -12.68
C GLN A 264 24.13 16.01 -11.29
N ALA A 265 24.34 15.22 -10.24
CA ALA A 265 24.45 15.74 -8.89
C ALA A 265 25.47 16.89 -8.93
N GLY A 266 25.08 18.06 -8.45
CA GLY A 266 25.87 19.28 -8.57
C GLY A 266 27.30 19.07 -8.06
N PHE A 267 28.28 19.73 -8.67
CA PHE A 267 29.71 19.58 -8.34
C PHE A 267 29.98 19.56 -6.83
N PHE A 268 29.30 20.42 -6.07
CA PHE A 268 29.39 20.49 -4.62
C PHE A 268 28.84 19.26 -3.88
N GLN A 269 27.75 18.66 -4.37
CA GLN A 269 27.17 17.43 -3.81
C GLN A 269 28.11 16.24 -4.04
N LYS A 270 28.55 16.04 -5.29
CA LYS A 270 29.54 14.97 -5.62
C LYS A 270 30.84 15.15 -4.85
N TRP A 271 31.34 16.39 -4.69
CA TRP A 271 32.54 16.67 -3.91
C TRP A 271 32.36 16.37 -2.42
N ARG A 272 31.23 16.77 -1.83
CA ARG A 272 30.93 16.54 -0.41
C ARG A 272 30.74 15.06 -0.10
N GLU A 273 30.06 14.32 -0.97
CA GLU A 273 29.90 12.87 -0.84
C GLU A 273 31.23 12.15 -0.99
N LYS A 274 32.03 12.48 -2.01
CA LYS A 274 33.36 11.91 -2.21
C LYS A 274 34.27 12.15 -1.00
N ARG A 275 34.24 13.36 -0.42
CA ARG A 275 34.99 13.69 0.81
C ARG A 275 34.50 12.90 2.03
N LYS A 276 33.19 12.74 2.19
CA LYS A 276 32.59 11.95 3.28
C LYS A 276 32.95 10.47 3.15
N LEU A 277 32.92 9.93 1.93
CA LEU A 277 33.29 8.55 1.65
C LEU A 277 34.79 8.31 1.87
N GLN A 278 35.65 9.21 1.37
CA GLN A 278 37.10 9.15 1.63
C GLN A 278 37.44 9.26 3.12
N LYS A 279 36.72 10.09 3.89
CA LYS A 279 36.90 10.19 5.34
C LYS A 279 36.54 8.87 6.03
N LYS A 280 35.39 8.27 5.69
CA LYS A 280 34.98 6.96 6.22
C LYS A 280 35.96 5.84 5.87
N MET A 281 36.49 5.83 4.63
CA MET A 281 37.47 4.82 4.20
C MET A 281 38.77 4.95 4.98
N ARG A 282 39.29 6.17 5.16
CA ARG A 282 40.48 6.43 5.98
C ARG A 282 40.29 6.07 7.45
N GLU A 283 39.10 6.30 8.01
CA GLU A 283 38.77 5.89 9.38
C GLU A 283 38.73 4.36 9.50
N ARG A 284 38.15 3.65 8.53
CA ARG A 284 38.15 2.18 8.48
C ARG A 284 39.56 1.58 8.36
N GLU A 285 40.41 2.15 7.52
CA GLU A 285 41.81 1.72 7.39
C GLU A 285 42.58 1.92 8.70
N LYS A 286 42.45 3.10 9.33
CA LYS A 286 43.08 3.36 10.63
C LYS A 286 42.58 2.41 11.72
N ASN A 287 41.30 2.07 11.73
CA ASN A 287 40.76 1.11 12.69
C ASN A 287 41.32 -0.30 12.44
N ARG A 288 41.38 -0.76 11.18
CA ARG A 288 41.96 -2.07 10.84
C ARG A 288 43.44 -2.17 11.19
N ASP A 289 44.21 -1.11 10.98
CA ASP A 289 45.63 -1.10 11.36
C ASP A 289 45.81 -1.10 12.88
N ALA A 290 44.94 -0.39 13.61
CA ALA A 290 44.93 -0.41 15.07
C ALA A 290 44.54 -1.79 15.62
N GLU A 291 43.59 -2.50 14.99
CA GLU A 291 43.22 -3.89 15.34
C GLU A 291 44.40 -4.85 15.18
N LYS A 292 45.09 -4.79 14.04
CA LYS A 292 46.27 -5.63 13.82
C LYS A 292 47.37 -5.37 14.86
N GLN A 293 47.59 -4.11 15.21
CA GLN A 293 48.58 -3.76 16.25
C GLN A 293 48.13 -4.27 17.63
N LEU A 294 46.84 -4.18 17.94
CA LEU A 294 46.27 -4.72 19.18
C LEU A 294 46.45 -6.24 19.25
N ASP A 295 46.14 -6.95 18.17
CA ASP A 295 46.28 -8.41 18.10
C ASP A 295 47.73 -8.84 18.31
N LEU A 296 48.70 -8.15 17.69
CA LEU A 296 50.12 -8.42 17.89
C LEU A 296 50.57 -8.18 19.34
N LEU A 297 50.08 -7.11 19.96
CA LEU A 297 50.38 -6.81 21.37
C LEU A 297 49.73 -7.84 22.31
N LEU A 298 48.49 -8.23 22.05
CA LEU A 298 47.79 -9.26 22.83
C LEU A 298 48.45 -10.63 22.68
N HIS A 299 48.90 -10.99 21.47
CA HIS A 299 49.67 -12.22 21.24
C HIS A 299 50.97 -12.22 22.03
N LYS A 300 51.74 -11.12 21.99
CA LYS A 300 52.99 -10.97 22.75
C LYS A 300 52.75 -11.06 24.27
N VAL A 301 51.67 -10.45 24.77
CA VAL A 301 51.26 -10.54 26.17
C VAL A 301 50.83 -11.96 26.54
N HIS A 302 50.14 -12.68 25.65
CA HIS A 302 49.71 -14.04 25.89
C HIS A 302 50.88 -15.02 25.99
N GLU A 303 51.90 -14.85 25.15
CA GLU A 303 53.03 -15.77 25.02
C GLU A 303 54.13 -15.51 26.07
N PHE A 304 54.39 -14.25 26.43
CA PHE A 304 55.51 -13.86 27.30
C PHE A 304 55.09 -13.09 28.56
N GLY A 305 53.79 -12.91 28.79
CA GLY A 305 53.26 -12.15 29.93
C GLY A 305 53.33 -10.62 29.76
N LEU A 306 52.62 -9.90 30.62
CA LEU A 306 52.50 -8.42 30.57
C LEU A 306 53.83 -7.68 30.75
N GLU A 307 54.83 -8.31 31.39
CA GLU A 307 56.15 -7.71 31.65
C GLU A 307 57.04 -7.65 30.39
N SER A 308 56.67 -8.36 29.32
CA SER A 308 57.39 -8.38 28.05
C SER A 308 57.17 -7.14 27.17
N LEU A 309 56.21 -6.28 27.51
CA LEU A 309 55.92 -5.06 26.78
C LEU A 309 56.87 -3.94 27.16
N THR A 310 57.42 -3.27 26.15
CA THR A 310 58.16 -2.02 26.35
C THR A 310 57.22 -0.93 26.90
N PRO A 311 57.75 0.11 27.57
CA PRO A 311 56.92 1.22 28.07
C PRO A 311 56.07 1.90 26.99
N LYS A 312 56.57 1.94 25.75
CA LYS A 312 55.84 2.47 24.58
C LYS A 312 54.69 1.56 24.14
N GLU A 313 54.93 0.25 24.06
CA GLU A 313 53.91 -0.74 23.68
C GLU A 313 52.78 -0.81 24.73
N ARG A 314 53.12 -0.72 26.02
CA ARG A 314 52.14 -0.68 27.11
C ARG A 314 51.25 0.57 27.06
N GLN A 315 51.83 1.72 26.70
CA GLN A 315 51.07 2.95 26.50
C GLN A 315 50.14 2.85 25.28
N GLN A 316 50.60 2.23 24.19
CA GLN A 316 49.79 1.98 23.00
C GLN A 316 48.62 1.03 23.29
N LEU A 317 48.85 -0.07 24.01
CA LEU A 317 47.81 -1.01 24.42
C LEU A 317 46.69 -0.31 25.22
N ASN A 318 47.08 0.53 26.19
CA ASN A 318 46.12 1.29 27.02
C ASN A 318 45.34 2.33 26.20
N GLN A 319 45.98 3.01 25.25
CA GLN A 319 45.31 4.00 24.39
C GLN A 319 44.30 3.35 23.46
N VAL A 320 44.64 2.20 22.85
CA VAL A 320 43.75 1.47 21.96
C VAL A 320 42.59 0.86 22.76
N SER A 321 42.87 0.22 23.90
CA SER A 321 41.84 -0.34 24.78
C SER A 321 40.83 0.72 25.28
N ALA A 322 41.31 1.91 25.66
CA ALA A 322 40.43 3.01 26.07
C ALA A 322 39.52 3.54 24.95
N ARG A 323 39.99 3.50 23.69
CA ARG A 323 39.15 3.88 22.53
C ARG A 323 38.03 2.89 22.27
N TYR A 324 38.31 1.58 22.33
CA TYR A 324 37.30 0.54 22.14
C TYR A 324 36.23 0.56 23.24
N ARG A 325 36.66 0.79 24.49
CA ARG A 325 35.73 0.90 25.62
C ARG A 325 34.76 2.08 25.49
N LYS A 326 35.14 3.12 24.73
CA LYS A 326 34.28 4.27 24.43
C LYS A 326 33.35 4.00 23.23
N SER A 327 33.82 3.31 22.19
CA SER A 327 32.96 2.96 21.05
C SER A 327 31.83 2.00 21.43
N ASP A 328 32.10 1.02 22.30
CA ASP A 328 31.08 0.07 22.77
C ASP A 328 30.03 0.71 23.69
N SER A 329 30.30 1.91 24.22
CA SER A 329 29.34 2.66 25.05
C SER A 329 28.41 3.59 24.25
N GLU A 330 28.70 3.82 22.97
CA GLU A 330 27.94 4.71 22.08
C GLU A 330 27.02 3.95 21.10
N THR A 331 27.04 2.61 21.10
CA THR A 331 26.20 1.70 20.29
C THR A 331 25.10 1.05 21.11
#